data_AF-A0A6A5WNA8-F1
#
_entry.id   AF-A0A6A5WNA8-F1
#
_cell.length_a   1.000
_cell.length_b   1.000
_cell.length_c   1.000
_cell.angle_alpha   90.00
_cell.angle_beta   90.00
_cell.angle_gamma   90.00
#
_symmetry.space_group_name_H-M   'P 1'
#
loop_
_entity.id
_entity.type
_entity.pdbx_description
1 polymer ?
#
loop_
_entity_poly.entity_id
_entity_poly.type
_entity_poly.pdbx_seq_one_letter_code
_entity_poly.pdbx_strand_id
1 'polypeptide(L)'
;FIVHDAIICEQSPFFAKALKKEWEEGTARVIPFPEDEPKVFSQYLSTAYTTYFAPMSTVPVHLEHTSECYITTAKLYVLAGKLMDHKATALILMALLKLLDAAHPGGSILPPPVDAINIIYCGTMAKDPARKALVKGFADHGDRDYSKELSESSGNIHEDFLFDLSTSLLQSRSVPTAAIRGRKRKANDG
;
A
#
# COMPACT_ATOMS: atom_id res chain seq x y z
N PHE A 1 -13.55 -20.34 6.79
CA PHE A 1 -14.27 -19.96 5.56
C PHE A 1 -14.48 -21.21 4.71
N ILE A 2 -15.62 -21.34 4.05
CA ILE A 2 -15.86 -22.40 3.05
C ILE A 2 -15.94 -21.70 1.70
N VAL A 3 -15.11 -22.12 0.75
CA VAL A 3 -14.88 -21.42 -0.52
C VAL A 3 -14.90 -22.43 -1.66
N HIS A 4 -15.43 -22.05 -2.82
CA HIS A 4 -15.41 -22.89 -4.02
C HIS A 4 -14.02 -22.90 -4.65
N ASP A 5 -13.47 -24.09 -4.82
CA ASP A 5 -12.16 -24.31 -5.45
C ASP A 5 -12.01 -23.68 -6.82
N ALA A 6 -13.02 -23.86 -7.67
CA ALA A 6 -12.96 -23.37 -9.04
C ALA A 6 -12.66 -21.87 -9.06
N ILE A 7 -13.30 -21.11 -8.18
CA ILE A 7 -13.16 -19.65 -8.10
C ILE A 7 -11.80 -19.28 -7.51
N ILE A 8 -11.45 -19.87 -6.36
CA ILE A 8 -10.26 -19.44 -5.62
C ILE A 8 -8.95 -19.89 -6.30
N CYS A 9 -8.95 -21.06 -6.94
CA CYS A 9 -7.80 -21.57 -7.70
C CYS A 9 -7.63 -20.86 -9.05
N GLU A 10 -8.71 -20.47 -9.72
CA GLU A 10 -8.62 -19.65 -10.94
C GLU A 10 -8.00 -18.30 -10.64
N GLN A 11 -8.37 -17.71 -9.51
CA GLN A 11 -7.94 -16.38 -9.13
C GLN A 11 -6.52 -16.34 -8.54
N SER A 12 -6.11 -17.37 -7.81
CA SER A 12 -4.86 -17.37 -7.06
C SER A 12 -4.04 -18.63 -7.34
N PRO A 13 -2.87 -18.49 -7.99
CA PRO A 13 -1.92 -19.57 -8.20
C PRO A 13 -1.45 -20.23 -6.90
N PHE A 14 -1.47 -19.50 -5.78
CA PHE A 14 -1.19 -20.06 -4.46
C PHE A 14 -2.19 -21.18 -4.14
N PHE A 15 -3.49 -20.92 -4.21
CA PHE A 15 -4.52 -21.92 -3.92
C PHE A 15 -4.51 -23.07 -4.93
N ALA A 16 -4.30 -22.77 -6.22
CA ALA A 16 -4.17 -23.81 -7.25
C ALA A 16 -3.01 -24.80 -6.99
N LYS A 17 -1.94 -24.33 -6.32
CA LYS A 17 -0.82 -25.19 -5.91
C LYS A 17 -1.07 -25.88 -4.57
N ALA A 18 -1.51 -25.13 -3.56
CA ALA A 18 -1.72 -25.63 -2.20
C ALA A 18 -2.82 -26.72 -2.14
N LEU A 19 -3.82 -26.65 -3.02
CA LEU A 19 -4.91 -27.63 -3.06
C LEU A 19 -4.62 -28.87 -3.92
N LYS A 20 -3.40 -29.04 -4.43
CA LYS A 20 -3.00 -30.30 -5.07
C LYS A 20 -2.91 -31.43 -4.05
N LYS A 21 -3.32 -32.63 -4.44
CA LYS A 21 -3.31 -33.84 -3.58
C LYS A 21 -1.92 -34.28 -3.09
N GLU A 22 -0.86 -33.71 -3.66
CA GLU A 22 0.52 -33.94 -3.24
C GLU A 22 0.84 -33.28 -1.88
N TRP A 23 0.02 -32.34 -1.44
CA TRP A 23 0.17 -31.62 -0.17
C TRP A 23 -0.87 -32.09 0.86
N GLU A 24 -0.52 -31.96 2.14
CA GLU A 24 -1.43 -32.27 3.25
C GLU A 24 -2.68 -31.39 3.17
N GLU A 25 -2.51 -30.11 2.87
CA GLU A 25 -3.58 -29.13 2.72
C GLU A 25 -4.54 -29.48 1.58
N GLY A 26 -4.03 -30.05 0.49
CA GLY A 26 -4.86 -30.52 -0.63
C GLY A 26 -5.64 -31.79 -0.31
N THR A 27 -5.12 -32.64 0.59
CA THR A 27 -5.82 -33.83 1.07
C THR A 27 -6.83 -33.50 2.15
N ALA A 28 -6.44 -32.69 3.14
CA ALA A 28 -7.29 -32.22 4.24
C ALA A 28 -8.31 -31.18 3.78
N ARG A 29 -8.06 -30.50 2.66
CA ARG A 29 -8.91 -29.44 2.09
C ARG A 29 -9.03 -28.24 3.03
N VAL A 30 -7.97 -27.99 3.80
CA VAL A 30 -7.86 -26.92 4.79
C VAL A 30 -6.49 -26.26 4.63
N ILE A 31 -6.48 -24.94 4.49
CA ILE A 31 -5.26 -24.13 4.45
C ILE A 31 -5.29 -23.19 5.65
N PRO A 32 -4.33 -23.28 6.59
CA PRO A 32 -4.27 -22.41 7.75
C PRO A 32 -3.67 -21.04 7.37
N PHE A 33 -4.29 -19.97 7.87
CA PHE A 33 -3.80 -18.59 7.78
C PHE A 33 -3.79 -17.95 9.18
N PRO A 34 -2.90 -18.39 10.10
CA PRO A 34 -2.95 -17.98 11.50
C PRO A 34 -2.54 -16.52 11.73
N GLU A 35 -1.75 -15.95 10.82
CA GLU A 35 -1.22 -14.58 10.90
C GLU A 35 -2.14 -13.55 10.24
N ASP A 36 -3.12 -13.99 9.44
CA ASP A 36 -3.97 -13.10 8.66
C ASP A 36 -5.31 -12.87 9.36
N GLU A 37 -5.73 -11.60 9.42
CA GLU A 37 -6.99 -11.23 10.06
C GLU A 37 -8.20 -11.78 9.28
N PRO A 38 -9.15 -12.49 9.94
CA PRO A 38 -10.32 -13.05 9.27
C PRO A 38 -11.15 -11.99 8.51
N LYS A 39 -11.22 -10.76 9.02
CA LYS A 39 -11.94 -9.66 8.37
C LYS A 39 -11.32 -9.28 7.02
N VAL A 40 -9.99 -9.21 6.95
CA VAL A 40 -9.25 -8.89 5.71
C VAL A 40 -9.42 -10.02 4.70
N PHE A 41 -9.32 -11.28 5.14
CA PHE A 41 -9.54 -12.41 4.26
C PHE A 41 -10.98 -12.47 3.72
N SER A 42 -11.98 -12.17 4.55
CA SER A 42 -13.39 -12.09 4.12
C SER A 42 -13.60 -11.03 3.02
N GLN A 43 -12.94 -9.87 3.16
CA GLN A 43 -12.97 -8.82 2.14
C GLN A 43 -12.24 -9.26 0.86
N TYR A 44 -11.08 -9.91 0.96
CA TYR A 44 -10.41 -10.51 -0.20
C TYR A 44 -11.30 -11.55 -0.91
N LEU A 45 -12.00 -12.41 -0.17
CA LEU A 45 -12.95 -13.34 -0.80
C LEU A 45 -14.06 -12.58 -1.53
N SER A 46 -14.58 -11.52 -0.94
CA SER A 46 -15.64 -10.72 -1.57
C SER A 46 -15.20 -10.17 -2.92
N THR A 47 -13.95 -9.76 -3.06
CA THR A 47 -13.39 -9.26 -4.32
C THR A 47 -13.17 -10.39 -5.33
N ALA A 48 -12.82 -11.59 -4.86
CA ALA A 48 -12.67 -12.77 -5.71
C ALA A 48 -13.99 -13.23 -6.32
N TYR A 49 -15.08 -13.24 -5.55
CA TYR A 49 -16.39 -13.67 -6.04
C TYR A 49 -17.08 -12.64 -6.94
N THR A 50 -16.86 -11.35 -6.72
CA THR A 50 -17.62 -10.30 -7.41
C THR A 50 -16.87 -9.71 -8.60
N THR A 51 -15.58 -10.06 -8.79
CA THR A 51 -14.65 -9.39 -9.73
C THR A 51 -14.57 -7.86 -9.55
N TYR A 52 -15.10 -7.34 -8.44
CA TYR A 52 -15.25 -5.93 -8.14
C TYR A 52 -14.64 -5.61 -6.77
N PHE A 53 -13.79 -4.60 -6.72
CA PHE A 53 -13.20 -4.14 -5.47
C PHE A 53 -14.12 -3.11 -4.80
N ALA A 54 -15.00 -3.60 -3.92
CA ALA A 54 -16.02 -2.80 -3.24
C ALA A 54 -15.55 -1.77 -2.19
N PRO A 55 -14.30 -1.77 -1.65
CA PRO A 55 -13.86 -0.69 -0.77
C PRO A 55 -13.92 0.71 -1.41
N MET A 56 -14.13 0.79 -2.72
CA MET A 56 -14.38 2.02 -3.47
C MET A 56 -15.66 1.99 -4.28
N SER A 57 -16.72 1.32 -3.80
CA SER A 57 -18.05 1.58 -4.36
C SER A 57 -18.40 3.03 -4.06
N THR A 58 -18.18 3.93 -5.04
CA THR A 58 -18.86 5.21 -5.39
C THR A 58 -19.38 6.17 -4.30
N VAL A 59 -19.21 5.85 -3.03
CA VAL A 59 -19.60 6.65 -1.89
C VAL A 59 -18.42 7.57 -1.59
N PRO A 60 -18.63 8.89 -1.47
CA PRO A 60 -17.60 9.80 -0.99
C PRO A 60 -17.03 9.21 0.30
N VAL A 61 -15.73 8.94 0.35
CA VAL A 61 -15.09 8.50 1.59
C VAL A 61 -15.34 9.60 2.61
N HIS A 62 -16.24 9.32 3.55
CA HIS A 62 -16.47 10.23 4.67
C HIS A 62 -15.14 10.37 5.41
N LEU A 63 -14.75 11.60 5.72
CA LEU A 63 -13.46 11.95 6.34
C LEU A 63 -13.10 11.01 7.50
N GLU A 64 -14.09 10.67 8.32
CA GLU A 64 -13.99 9.82 9.51
C GLU A 64 -13.51 8.37 9.24
N HIS A 65 -13.68 7.86 8.02
CA HIS A 65 -13.30 6.49 7.65
C HIS A 65 -12.04 6.41 6.78
N THR A 66 -11.43 7.55 6.42
CA THR A 66 -10.29 7.59 5.47
C THR A 66 -9.09 6.78 5.98
N SER A 67 -8.77 6.89 7.28
CA SER A 67 -7.68 6.12 7.89
C SER A 67 -7.93 4.61 7.85
N GLU A 68 -9.17 4.19 8.14
CA GLU A 68 -9.56 2.77 8.05
C GLU A 68 -9.50 2.26 6.61
N CYS A 69 -9.89 3.09 5.62
CA CYS A 69 -9.77 2.76 4.20
C CYS A 69 -8.30 2.52 3.81
N TYR A 70 -7.36 3.38 4.24
CA TYR A 70 -5.93 3.17 4.00
C TYR A 70 -5.41 1.88 4.63
N ILE A 71 -5.70 1.66 5.91
CA ILE A 71 -5.25 0.46 6.64
C ILE A 71 -5.81 -0.80 5.98
N THR A 72 -7.11 -0.83 5.67
CA THR A 72 -7.77 -1.96 5.01
C THR A 72 -7.18 -2.23 3.63
N THR A 73 -6.96 -1.17 2.85
CA THR A 73 -6.34 -1.27 1.51
C THR A 73 -4.92 -1.81 1.60
N ALA A 74 -4.13 -1.36 2.57
CA ALA A 74 -2.77 -1.85 2.80
C ALA A 74 -2.76 -3.35 3.16
N LYS A 75 -3.61 -3.79 4.11
CA LYS A 75 -3.69 -5.21 4.49
C LYS A 75 -4.14 -6.09 3.32
N LEU A 76 -5.13 -5.65 2.56
CA LEU A 76 -5.60 -6.36 1.36
C LEU A 76 -4.52 -6.47 0.30
N TYR A 77 -3.73 -5.41 0.09
CA TYR A 77 -2.64 -5.42 -0.88
C TYR A 77 -1.58 -6.47 -0.54
N VAL A 78 -1.14 -6.48 0.73
CA VAL A 78 -0.16 -7.46 1.24
C VAL A 78 -0.72 -8.89 1.16
N LEU A 79 -1.97 -9.09 1.57
CA LEU A 79 -2.62 -10.40 1.49
C LEU A 79 -2.72 -10.90 0.04
N ALA A 80 -3.17 -10.06 -0.90
CA ALA A 80 -3.26 -10.43 -2.31
C ALA A 80 -1.88 -10.81 -2.90
N GLY A 81 -0.83 -10.09 -2.50
CA GLY A 81 0.56 -10.43 -2.84
C GLY A 81 0.99 -11.80 -2.29
N LYS A 82 0.71 -12.08 -1.01
CA LYS A 82 0.96 -13.38 -0.36
C LYS A 82 0.24 -14.53 -1.08
N LEU A 83 -0.98 -14.26 -1.54
CA LEU A 83 -1.81 -15.21 -2.30
C LEU A 83 -1.46 -15.26 -3.79
N MET A 84 -0.46 -14.52 -4.25
CA MET A 84 -0.03 -14.44 -5.65
C MET A 84 -1.16 -14.03 -6.62
N ASP A 85 -2.19 -13.34 -6.15
CA ASP A 85 -3.29 -12.86 -6.98
C ASP A 85 -2.93 -11.50 -7.59
N HIS A 86 -2.20 -11.54 -8.70
CA HIS A 86 -1.73 -10.34 -9.39
C HIS A 86 -2.86 -9.41 -9.85
N LYS A 87 -4.05 -9.97 -10.16
CA LYS A 87 -5.21 -9.17 -10.59
C LYS A 87 -5.78 -8.39 -9.41
N ALA A 88 -5.97 -9.03 -8.26
CA ALA A 88 -6.39 -8.32 -7.05
C ALA A 88 -5.33 -7.31 -6.61
N THR A 89 -4.04 -7.67 -6.57
CA THR A 89 -2.96 -6.75 -6.21
C THR A 89 -2.99 -5.48 -7.08
N ALA A 90 -3.16 -5.61 -8.40
CA ALA A 90 -3.27 -4.47 -9.30
C ALA A 90 -4.52 -3.61 -9.04
N LEU A 91 -5.69 -4.23 -8.83
CA LEU A 91 -6.93 -3.50 -8.52
C LEU A 91 -6.83 -2.76 -7.18
N ILE A 92 -6.21 -3.37 -6.18
CA ILE A 92 -6.00 -2.78 -4.86
C ILE A 92 -5.00 -1.62 -4.94
N LEU A 93 -3.93 -1.74 -5.73
CA LEU A 93 -3.00 -0.63 -5.97
C LEU A 93 -3.72 0.57 -6.58
N MET A 94 -4.59 0.34 -7.57
CA MET A 94 -5.40 1.40 -8.15
C MET A 94 -6.33 2.04 -7.11
N ALA A 95 -6.83 1.26 -6.14
CA ALA A 95 -7.59 1.80 -5.02
C ALA A 95 -6.74 2.68 -4.09
N LEU A 96 -5.53 2.23 -3.75
CA LEU A 96 -4.59 3.01 -2.97
C LEU A 96 -4.25 4.34 -3.65
N LEU A 97 -3.97 4.33 -4.95
CA LEU A 97 -3.69 5.56 -5.72
C LEU A 97 -4.87 6.52 -5.71
N LYS A 98 -6.10 6.02 -5.87
CA LYS A 98 -7.29 6.88 -5.76
C LYS A 98 -7.49 7.46 -4.37
N LEU A 99 -7.13 6.74 -3.31
CA LEU A 99 -7.16 7.28 -1.95
C LEU A 99 -6.13 8.41 -1.80
N LEU A 100 -4.93 8.22 -2.34
CA LEU A 100 -3.86 9.23 -2.31
C LEU A 100 -4.23 10.50 -3.10
N ASP A 101 -4.95 10.35 -4.21
CA ASP A 101 -5.39 11.45 -5.07
C ASP A 101 -6.74 12.08 -4.63
N ALA A 102 -7.41 11.50 -3.63
CA ALA A 102 -8.74 11.96 -3.21
C ALA A 102 -8.64 13.29 -2.45
N ALA A 103 -9.03 14.38 -3.10
CA ALA A 103 -9.25 15.65 -2.44
C ALA A 103 -10.52 15.59 -1.57
N HIS A 104 -10.41 16.02 -0.31
CA HIS A 104 -11.55 16.06 0.60
C HIS A 104 -12.36 17.36 0.47
N PRO A 105 -13.60 17.40 0.99
CA PRO A 105 -14.35 18.65 1.14
C PRO A 105 -13.53 19.66 1.94
N GLY A 106 -13.17 20.78 1.32
CA GLY A 106 -12.26 21.79 1.89
C GLY A 106 -10.87 21.83 1.22
N GLY A 107 -10.58 20.92 0.29
CA GLY A 107 -9.37 20.94 -0.54
C GLY A 107 -8.13 20.33 0.11
N SER A 108 -8.22 19.86 1.37
CA SER A 108 -7.13 19.11 2.00
C SER A 108 -7.12 17.65 1.51
N ILE A 109 -5.93 17.07 1.47
CA ILE A 109 -5.71 15.64 1.21
C ILE A 109 -5.30 15.03 2.56
N LEU A 110 -6.00 14.00 3.03
CA LEU A 110 -5.61 13.35 4.28
C LEU A 110 -4.46 12.37 4.00
N PRO A 111 -3.35 12.47 4.74
CA PRO A 111 -2.24 11.56 4.57
C PRO A 111 -2.63 10.12 4.95
N PRO A 112 -2.00 9.11 4.32
CA PRO A 112 -2.03 7.74 4.83
C PRO A 112 -1.50 7.70 6.27
N PRO A 113 -2.18 7.00 7.19
CA PRO A 113 -1.70 6.87 8.56
C PRO A 113 -0.44 6.01 8.62
N VAL A 114 0.37 6.20 9.67
CA VAL A 114 1.63 5.44 9.88
C VAL A 114 1.41 3.92 9.87
N ASP A 115 0.28 3.44 10.40
CA ASP A 115 -0.06 2.02 10.37
C ASP A 115 -0.15 1.48 8.93
N ALA A 116 -0.77 2.23 8.02
CA ALA A 116 -0.88 1.82 6.62
C ALA A 116 0.48 1.80 5.91
N ILE A 117 1.34 2.78 6.22
CA ILE A 117 2.73 2.82 5.73
C ILE A 117 3.48 1.58 6.21
N ASN A 118 3.43 1.30 7.51
CA ASN A 118 4.11 0.16 8.12
C ASN A 118 3.61 -1.17 7.56
N ILE A 119 2.29 -1.34 7.38
CA ILE A 119 1.73 -2.56 6.78
C ILE A 119 2.30 -2.78 5.37
N ILE A 120 2.33 -1.75 4.52
CA ILE A 120 2.89 -1.87 3.16
C ILE A 120 4.38 -2.20 3.23
N TYR A 121 5.16 -1.48 4.03
CA TYR A 121 6.61 -1.69 4.07
C TYR A 121 6.99 -3.04 4.68
N CYS A 122 6.36 -3.48 5.77
CA CYS A 122 6.60 -4.80 6.34
C CYS A 122 6.16 -5.94 5.41
N GLY A 123 5.08 -5.73 4.64
CA GLY A 123 4.47 -6.77 3.81
C GLY A 123 4.92 -6.84 2.36
N THR A 124 5.83 -5.97 1.91
CA THR A 124 6.28 -5.90 0.51
C THR A 124 7.79 -5.83 0.40
N MET A 125 8.33 -6.14 -0.79
CA MET A 125 9.77 -6.04 -1.04
C MET A 125 10.19 -4.62 -1.46
N ALA A 126 11.50 -4.35 -1.42
CA ALA A 126 12.06 -3.14 -2.00
C ALA A 126 11.62 -2.98 -3.47
N LYS A 127 11.35 -1.74 -3.89
CA LYS A 127 10.86 -1.35 -5.23
C LYS A 127 9.41 -1.73 -5.55
N ASP A 128 8.66 -2.30 -4.60
CA ASP A 128 7.24 -2.59 -4.79
C ASP A 128 6.45 -1.33 -5.20
N PRO A 129 5.49 -1.43 -6.14
CA PRO A 129 4.68 -0.30 -6.58
C PRO A 129 3.94 0.44 -5.47
N ALA A 130 3.44 -0.25 -4.44
CA ALA A 130 2.73 0.39 -3.34
C ALA A 130 3.66 1.26 -2.48
N ARG A 131 4.91 0.83 -2.24
CA ARG A 131 5.92 1.66 -1.57
C ARG A 131 6.19 2.95 -2.35
N LYS A 132 6.34 2.85 -3.68
CA LYS A 132 6.53 4.01 -4.57
C LYS A 132 5.32 4.94 -4.58
N ALA A 133 4.11 4.38 -4.58
CA ALA A 133 2.87 5.14 -4.53
C ALA A 133 2.78 5.98 -3.26
N LEU A 134 3.05 5.38 -2.09
CA LEU A 134 3.10 6.11 -0.82
C LEU A 134 4.14 7.23 -0.86
N VAL A 135 5.39 6.93 -1.26
CA VAL A 135 6.47 7.93 -1.32
C VAL A 135 6.12 9.09 -2.25
N LYS A 136 5.56 8.79 -3.43
CA LYS A 136 5.13 9.81 -4.37
C LYS A 136 3.99 10.66 -3.80
N GLY A 137 2.99 10.04 -3.18
CA GLY A 137 1.89 10.75 -2.54
C GLY A 137 2.38 11.74 -1.47
N PHE A 138 3.30 11.30 -0.61
CA PHE A 138 3.93 12.17 0.40
C PHE A 138 4.82 13.25 -0.22
N ALA A 139 5.56 12.96 -1.28
CA ALA A 139 6.44 13.93 -1.93
C ALA A 139 5.67 15.02 -2.70
N ASP A 140 4.55 14.65 -3.33
CA ASP A 140 3.77 15.55 -4.18
C ASP A 140 2.73 16.37 -3.40
N HIS A 141 2.16 15.80 -2.34
CA HIS A 141 1.11 16.42 -1.53
C HIS A 141 1.56 16.81 -0.12
N GLY A 142 2.84 16.58 0.21
CA GLY A 142 3.39 16.84 1.53
C GLY A 142 3.20 18.28 1.99
N ASP A 143 2.39 18.45 3.02
CA ASP A 143 2.11 19.73 3.67
C ASP A 143 2.22 19.62 5.20
N ARG A 144 1.59 20.55 5.92
CA ARG A 144 1.60 20.53 7.40
C ARG A 144 0.88 19.32 7.98
N ASP A 145 -0.19 18.84 7.35
CA ASP A 145 -0.98 17.71 7.85
C ASP A 145 -0.21 16.39 7.67
N TYR A 146 0.48 16.24 6.53
CA TYR A 146 1.40 15.12 6.30
C TYR A 146 2.56 15.12 7.31
N SER A 147 3.15 16.29 7.57
CA SER A 147 4.21 16.41 8.58
C SER A 147 3.69 16.05 9.96
N LYS A 148 2.47 16.48 10.30
CA LYS A 148 1.84 16.21 11.59
C LYS A 148 1.60 14.72 11.80
N GLU A 149 1.02 14.04 10.81
CA GLU A 149 0.81 12.58 10.84
C GLU A 149 2.11 11.83 11.12
N LEU A 150 3.21 12.20 10.46
CA LEU A 150 4.50 11.56 10.70
C LEU A 150 5.10 11.88 12.08
N SER A 151 4.90 13.10 12.59
CA SER A 151 5.52 13.54 13.85
C SER A 151 4.74 13.18 15.11
N GLU A 152 3.41 13.07 15.01
CA GLU A 152 2.51 12.85 16.15
C GLU A 152 2.01 11.40 16.24
N SER A 153 2.35 10.55 15.27
CA SER A 153 2.03 9.13 15.36
C SER A 153 2.66 8.49 16.60
N SER A 154 1.88 7.70 17.31
CA SER A 154 2.34 6.91 18.46
C SER A 154 3.20 5.70 18.05
N GLY A 155 3.23 5.35 16.77
CA GLY A 155 3.97 4.22 16.23
C GLY A 155 5.30 4.61 15.60
N ASN A 156 6.29 3.72 15.67
CA ASN A 156 7.54 3.88 14.92
C ASN A 156 7.25 3.74 13.42
N ILE A 157 7.60 4.76 12.64
CA ILE A 157 7.53 4.71 11.18
C ILE A 157 8.64 3.79 10.66
N HIS A 158 8.32 2.96 9.67
CA HIS A 158 9.28 2.08 9.03
C HIS A 158 10.48 2.86 8.45
N GLU A 159 11.71 2.44 8.78
CA GLU A 159 12.93 3.18 8.44
C GLU A 159 13.14 3.34 6.93
N ASP A 160 12.91 2.27 6.14
CA ASP A 160 12.98 2.34 4.68
C ASP A 160 12.05 3.39 4.09
N PHE A 161 10.88 3.64 4.70
CA PHE A 161 9.97 4.67 4.18
C PHE A 161 10.58 6.06 4.35
N LEU A 162 11.19 6.35 5.49
CA LEU A 162 11.87 7.63 5.72
C LEU A 162 13.07 7.79 4.79
N PHE A 163 13.80 6.71 4.52
CA PHE A 163 14.90 6.71 3.56
C PHE A 163 14.42 6.97 2.13
N ASP A 164 13.39 6.26 1.67
CA ASP A 164 12.83 6.42 0.33
C ASP A 164 12.19 7.80 0.14
N LEU A 165 11.46 8.30 1.16
CA LEU A 165 10.85 9.62 1.14
C LEU A 165 11.90 10.73 1.11
N SER A 166 12.91 10.67 1.98
CA SER A 166 13.99 11.68 1.99
C SER A 166 14.76 11.69 0.67
N THR A 167 15.01 10.52 0.08
CA THR A 167 15.62 10.40 -1.25
C THR A 167 14.76 11.05 -2.32
N SER A 168 13.45 10.77 -2.34
CA SER A 168 12.50 11.37 -3.28
C SER A 168 12.45 12.90 -3.15
N LEU A 169 12.33 13.43 -1.92
CA LEU A 169 12.33 14.87 -1.65
C LEU A 169 13.64 15.55 -2.10
N LEU A 170 14.79 14.90 -1.91
CA LEU A 170 16.09 15.41 -2.35
C LEU A 170 16.24 15.43 -3.87
N GLN A 171 15.57 14.54 -4.59
CA GLN A 171 15.56 14.49 -6.05
C GLN A 171 14.61 15.54 -6.64
N SER A 172 13.47 15.79 -5.98
CA SER A 172 12.45 16.73 -6.46
C SER A 172 12.74 18.19 -6.11
N ARG A 173 13.54 18.46 -5.06
CA ARG A 173 13.86 19.85 -4.68
C ARG A 173 14.72 20.56 -5.73
N SER A 174 14.46 21.85 -5.93
CA SER A 174 15.36 22.70 -6.70
C SER A 174 16.70 22.85 -5.96
N VAL A 175 17.82 22.80 -6.70
CA VAL A 175 19.15 22.95 -6.12
C VAL A 175 19.25 24.33 -5.45
N PRO A 176 19.63 24.42 -4.16
CA PRO A 176 19.75 25.71 -3.49
C PRO A 176 20.69 26.63 -4.26
N THR A 177 20.22 27.84 -4.59
CA THR A 177 20.92 28.81 -5.45
C THR A 177 22.32 29.18 -4.94
N ALA A 178 22.55 29.06 -3.62
CA ALA A 178 23.85 29.23 -2.99
C ALA A 178 24.88 28.12 -3.34
N ALA A 179 24.43 26.88 -3.52
CA ALA A 179 25.29 25.75 -3.86
C ALA A 179 25.84 25.83 -5.30
N ILE A 180 25.09 26.46 -6.22
CA ILE A 180 25.52 26.72 -7.61
C ILE A 180 26.72 27.67 -7.65
N ARG A 181 26.76 28.67 -6.75
CA ARG A 181 27.88 29.63 -6.65
C ARG A 181 29.16 28.99 -6.12
N GLY A 182 29.07 27.99 -5.24
CA GLY A 182 30.23 27.27 -4.70
C GLY A 182 30.88 26.31 -5.70
N ARG A 183 30.08 25.62 -6.54
CA ARG A 183 30.61 24.69 -7.56
C ARG A 183 31.32 25.41 -8.72
N LYS A 184 30.85 26.59 -9.13
CA LYS A 184 31.52 27.38 -10.19
C LYS A 184 32.87 27.94 -9.75
N ARG A 185 33.08 28.22 -8.46
CA ARG A 185 34.38 28.73 -7.95
C ARG A 185 35.48 27.67 -7.97
N LYS A 186 35.16 26.39 -7.74
CA LYS A 186 36.16 25.30 -7.79
C LYS A 186 36.59 24.88 -9.21
N ALA A 187 35.93 25.38 -10.25
CA ALA A 187 36.26 25.04 -11.64
C ALA A 187 37.23 26.05 -12.29
N ASN A 188 37.63 27.11 -11.58
CA ASN A 188 38.47 28.19 -12.10
C ASN A 188 39.87 28.28 -11.47
N ASP A 189 40.26 27.32 -10.62
CA ASP A 189 41.57 27.25 -9.94
C ASP A 189 42.38 26.02 -10.40
N GLY A 190 42.26 25.62 -11.67
CA GLY A 190 43.01 24.51 -12.28
C GLY A 190 43.64 24.90 -13.61
#